data_AF-A0A094KJK8-F1
#
_entry.id   AF-A0A094KJK8-F1
#
_cell.length_a   1.000
_cell.length_b   1.000
_cell.length_c   1.000
_cell.angle_alpha   90.00
_cell.angle_beta   90.00
_cell.angle_gamma   90.00
#
_symmetry.space_group_name_H-M   'P 1'
#
loop_
_entity.id
_entity.type
_entity.pdbx_description
1 polymer ?
#
loop_
_entity_poly.entity_id
_entity_poly.type
_entity_poly.pdbx_seq_one_letter_code
_entity_poly.pdbx_strand_id
1 'polypeptide(L)'
;RQCQQDAALWQTLHLDQSVSLDELLNISQYTGEISVAFEKMNITLGTITLLSQRQRDMLLNASRAGQPPDFTPTLEQLDRNVTQGSFQDLAAELEQLADKEGVGVKEDLKADAGKLRELDKEMQMNFSGPLQSLKENIHVVQSGAAQLEAQTKAALDKASQTQEFLDREMTNIIKNETWAFLEKLLDFFETYISWAKSKLTGDVARCKPIAQTLDNVETITCDYILDSLNAFWFSLGWCTFFLLPSIILAVRLAKFYRRMDIADVY
;
A
#
# COMPACT_ATOMS: atom_id res chain seq x y z
N ARG A 1 -47.48 -1.91 -23.56
CA ARG A 1 -47.18 -0.49 -23.21
C ARG A 1 -45.86 -0.34 -22.46
N GLN A 2 -45.64 -1.00 -21.31
CA GLN A 2 -44.37 -0.88 -20.56
C GLN A 2 -43.12 -1.29 -21.38
N CYS A 3 -43.20 -2.37 -22.16
CA CYS A 3 -42.08 -2.77 -23.02
C CYS A 3 -41.72 -1.74 -24.12
N GLN A 4 -42.67 -0.94 -24.61
CA GLN A 4 -42.41 0.15 -25.57
C GLN A 4 -41.70 1.34 -24.91
N GLN A 5 -41.79 1.46 -23.57
CA GLN A 5 -41.14 2.51 -22.78
C GLN A 5 -39.73 2.11 -22.29
N ASP A 6 -39.14 1.04 -22.84
CA ASP A 6 -37.83 0.52 -22.43
C ASP A 6 -37.75 0.06 -20.96
N ALA A 7 -38.88 -0.35 -20.39
CA ALA A 7 -38.89 -0.96 -19.07
C ALA A 7 -38.06 -2.26 -19.06
N ALA A 8 -37.46 -2.57 -17.91
CA ALA A 8 -36.78 -3.85 -17.69
C ALA A 8 -37.78 -5.01 -17.81
N LEU A 9 -37.37 -6.12 -18.42
CA LEU A 9 -38.21 -7.32 -18.51
C LEU A 9 -38.59 -7.86 -17.13
N TRP A 10 -37.69 -7.72 -16.15
CA TRP A 10 -37.93 -8.13 -14.76
C TRP A 10 -39.23 -7.53 -14.20
N GLN A 11 -39.41 -6.22 -14.35
CA GLN A 11 -40.60 -5.51 -13.89
C GLN A 11 -41.80 -5.77 -14.79
N THR A 12 -41.59 -5.85 -16.11
CA THR A 12 -42.67 -5.97 -17.08
C THR A 12 -43.35 -7.34 -17.06
N LEU A 13 -42.60 -8.39 -16.73
CA LEU A 13 -43.09 -9.76 -16.60
C LEU A 13 -43.45 -10.13 -15.16
N HIS A 14 -43.36 -9.19 -14.21
CA HIS A 14 -43.59 -9.44 -12.79
C HIS A 14 -42.78 -10.64 -12.25
N LEU A 15 -41.50 -10.74 -12.66
CA LEU A 15 -40.64 -11.87 -12.28
C LEU A 15 -40.37 -11.91 -10.77
N ASP A 16 -40.51 -10.78 -10.07
CA ASP A 16 -40.48 -10.68 -8.62
C ASP A 16 -41.50 -11.59 -7.91
N GLN A 17 -42.62 -11.92 -8.56
CA GLN A 17 -43.67 -12.78 -7.99
C GLN A 17 -43.37 -14.27 -8.10
N SER A 18 -42.47 -14.65 -9.01
CA SER A 18 -42.15 -16.06 -9.33
C SER A 18 -40.73 -16.45 -8.93
N VAL A 19 -39.81 -15.48 -8.85
CA VAL A 19 -38.40 -15.70 -8.51
C VAL A 19 -37.98 -14.69 -7.46
N SER A 20 -37.67 -15.20 -6.26
CA SER A 20 -37.07 -14.39 -5.19
C SER A 20 -35.56 -14.30 -5.39
N LEU A 21 -35.07 -13.12 -5.82
CA LEU A 21 -33.62 -12.85 -5.87
C LEU A 21 -32.99 -12.84 -4.49
N ASP A 22 -33.77 -12.55 -3.44
CA ASP A 22 -33.30 -12.56 -2.07
C ASP A 22 -33.02 -13.97 -1.57
N GLU A 23 -33.83 -14.95 -1.97
CA GLU A 23 -33.57 -16.36 -1.69
C GLU A 23 -32.44 -16.91 -2.57
N LEU A 24 -32.46 -16.61 -3.88
CA LEU A 24 -31.49 -17.16 -4.85
C LEU A 24 -30.06 -16.66 -4.61
N LEU A 25 -29.91 -15.40 -4.22
CA LEU A 25 -28.62 -14.76 -3.96
C LEU A 25 -28.37 -14.57 -2.45
N ASN A 26 -28.99 -15.42 -1.63
CA ASN A 26 -28.75 -15.41 -0.19
C ASN A 26 -27.37 -15.96 0.13
N ILE A 27 -26.45 -15.11 0.56
CA ILE A 27 -25.12 -15.53 1.01
C ILE A 27 -24.99 -15.69 2.52
N SER A 28 -26.01 -15.32 3.31
CA SER A 28 -25.92 -15.32 4.77
C SER A 28 -25.49 -16.67 5.37
N GLN A 29 -25.86 -17.77 4.73
CA GLN A 29 -25.42 -19.11 5.12
C GLN A 29 -23.90 -19.26 5.00
N TYR A 30 -23.33 -18.91 3.85
CA TYR A 30 -21.89 -18.99 3.61
C TYR A 30 -21.11 -18.00 4.48
N THR A 31 -21.62 -16.77 4.62
CA THR A 31 -21.05 -15.75 5.50
C THR A 31 -20.95 -16.28 6.94
N GLY A 32 -22.03 -16.90 7.44
CA GLY A 32 -22.06 -17.49 8.78
C GLY A 32 -21.11 -18.68 8.96
N GLU A 33 -21.08 -19.61 8.00
CA GLU A 33 -20.15 -20.76 8.02
C GLU A 33 -18.69 -20.31 8.01
N ILE A 34 -18.36 -19.30 7.21
CA ILE A 34 -17.02 -18.72 7.11
C ILE A 34 -16.61 -18.04 8.43
N SER A 35 -17.50 -17.24 9.04
CA SER A 35 -17.24 -16.62 10.35
C SER A 35 -16.98 -17.66 11.44
N VAL A 36 -17.79 -18.73 11.51
CA VAL A 36 -17.64 -19.80 12.50
C VAL A 36 -16.36 -20.62 12.27
N ALA A 37 -16.03 -20.91 11.02
CA ALA A 37 -14.78 -21.59 10.67
C ALA A 37 -13.56 -20.77 11.11
N PHE A 38 -13.65 -19.45 10.97
CA PHE A 38 -12.58 -18.53 11.34
C PHE A 38 -12.42 -18.37 12.86
N GLU A 39 -13.52 -18.30 13.62
CA GLU A 39 -13.46 -18.26 15.08
C GLU A 39 -12.75 -19.49 15.68
N LYS A 40 -12.92 -20.64 15.03
CA LYS A 40 -12.30 -21.93 15.41
C LYS A 40 -10.86 -22.08 14.89
N MET A 41 -10.38 -21.15 14.06
CA MET A 41 -9.04 -21.22 13.50
C MET A 41 -7.99 -21.01 14.60
N ASN A 42 -7.12 -21.99 14.77
CA ASN A 42 -6.00 -21.89 15.69
C ASN A 42 -4.74 -21.46 14.92
N ILE A 43 -4.22 -20.28 15.22
CA ILE A 43 -3.05 -19.73 14.54
C ILE A 43 -1.81 -20.21 15.31
N THR A 44 -1.11 -21.19 14.76
CA THR A 44 0.20 -21.62 15.26
C THR A 44 1.29 -20.79 14.61
N LEU A 45 1.84 -19.84 15.37
CA LEU A 45 3.05 -19.12 14.98
C LEU A 45 4.28 -19.95 15.31
N GLY A 46 5.27 -19.93 14.43
CA GLY A 46 6.60 -20.39 14.79
C GLY A 46 7.16 -19.51 15.92
N THR A 47 7.95 -20.10 16.82
CA THR A 47 8.67 -19.34 17.85
C THR A 47 9.56 -18.29 17.19
N ILE A 48 9.23 -17.02 17.39
CA ILE A 48 10.08 -15.90 16.99
C ILE A 48 11.10 -15.72 18.10
N THR A 49 12.38 -15.72 17.79
CA THR A 49 13.43 -15.44 18.77
C THR A 49 14.23 -14.26 18.27
N LEU A 50 14.02 -13.10 18.88
CA LEU A 50 14.67 -11.85 18.48
C LEU A 50 16.18 -11.90 18.79
N LEU A 51 16.52 -12.31 20.01
CA LEU A 51 17.89 -12.53 20.47
C LEU A 51 17.94 -13.78 21.34
N SER A 52 18.77 -14.74 20.95
CA SER A 52 19.07 -15.91 21.78
C SER A 52 19.83 -15.51 23.05
N GLN A 53 19.74 -16.32 24.10
CA GLN A 53 20.47 -16.08 25.34
C GLN A 53 21.98 -15.91 25.10
N ARG A 54 22.56 -16.74 24.22
CA ARG A 54 23.97 -16.65 23.83
C ARG A 54 24.32 -15.29 23.23
N GLN A 55 23.47 -14.75 22.35
CA GLN A 55 23.70 -13.43 21.73
C GLN A 55 23.60 -12.31 22.77
N ARG A 56 22.67 -12.40 23.71
CA ARG A 56 22.52 -11.44 24.82
C ARG A 56 23.77 -11.44 25.71
N ASP A 57 24.24 -12.62 26.09
CA ASP A 57 25.45 -12.78 26.91
C ASP A 57 26.69 -12.26 26.16
N MET A 58 26.80 -12.51 24.85
CA MET A 58 27.90 -11.99 24.03
C MET A 58 27.90 -10.46 23.99
N LEU A 59 26.74 -9.81 23.86
CA LEU A 59 26.63 -8.34 23.86
C LEU A 59 27.00 -7.75 25.23
N LEU A 60 26.51 -8.34 26.32
CA LEU A 60 26.87 -7.91 27.68
C LEU A 60 28.36 -8.10 27.97
N ASN A 61 28.93 -9.23 27.54
CA ASN A 61 30.34 -9.50 27.76
C ASN A 61 31.21 -8.57 26.92
N ALA A 62 30.81 -8.27 25.68
CA ALA A 62 31.52 -7.30 24.84
C ALA A 62 31.50 -5.89 25.44
N SER A 63 30.35 -5.44 25.97
CA SER A 63 30.25 -4.11 26.60
C SER A 63 31.04 -4.00 27.90
N ARG A 64 31.13 -5.08 28.67
CA ARG A 64 32.00 -5.18 29.86
C ARG A 64 33.49 -5.27 29.50
N ALA A 65 33.83 -6.01 28.44
CA ALA A 65 35.21 -6.12 27.97
C ALA A 65 35.74 -4.79 27.40
N GLY A 66 34.87 -3.91 26.94
CA GLY A 66 35.20 -2.56 26.50
C GLY A 66 35.43 -1.54 27.61
N GLN A 67 35.34 -1.93 28.90
CA GLN A 67 35.60 -1.01 30.00
C GLN A 67 37.10 -0.66 30.10
N PRO A 68 37.46 0.63 30.20
CA PRO A 68 38.83 1.03 30.40
C PRO A 68 39.35 0.59 31.77
N PRO A 69 40.68 0.51 31.96
CA PRO A 69 41.26 0.37 33.28
C PRO A 69 40.91 1.58 34.17
N ASP A 70 41.12 1.42 35.47
CA ASP A 70 40.96 2.54 36.41
C ASP A 70 42.05 3.59 36.17
N PHE A 71 41.64 4.73 35.60
CA PHE A 71 42.50 5.88 35.36
C PHE A 71 42.51 6.89 36.51
N THR A 72 41.82 6.62 37.63
CA THR A 72 41.83 7.48 38.82
C THR A 72 43.25 7.85 39.27
N PRO A 73 44.21 6.91 39.46
CA PRO A 73 45.57 7.28 39.86
C PRO A 73 46.29 8.12 38.80
N THR A 74 46.03 7.87 37.52
CA THR A 74 46.61 8.65 36.41
C THR A 74 46.09 10.09 36.42
N LEU A 75 44.79 10.28 36.64
CA LEU A 75 44.18 11.60 36.74
C LEU A 75 44.72 12.37 37.96
N GLU A 76 44.86 11.72 39.11
CA GLU A 76 45.46 12.32 40.30
C GLU A 76 46.93 12.76 40.06
N GLN A 77 47.67 12.01 39.26
CA GLN A 77 49.05 12.37 38.90
C GLN A 77 49.11 13.50 37.88
N LEU A 78 48.17 13.55 36.92
CA LEU A 78 48.05 14.64 35.94
C LEU A 78 47.64 15.97 36.56
N ASP A 79 46.94 15.94 37.70
CA ASP A 79 46.56 17.15 38.45
C ASP A 79 47.71 17.73 39.30
N ARG A 80 48.85 17.02 39.39
CA ARG A 80 50.04 17.55 40.08
C ARG A 80 50.86 18.44 39.14
N ASN A 81 51.50 19.44 39.72
CA ASN A 81 52.50 20.22 39.01
C ASN A 81 53.63 19.30 38.53
N VAL A 82 54.08 19.51 37.30
CA VAL A 82 55.14 18.70 36.69
C VAL A 82 56.49 18.94 37.39
N THR A 83 56.64 20.08 38.08
CA THR A 83 57.78 20.41 38.93
C THR A 83 57.42 20.46 40.40
N GLN A 84 58.41 20.21 41.25
CA GLN A 84 58.27 20.24 42.70
C GLN A 84 58.04 21.66 43.26
N GLY A 85 58.29 22.70 42.45
CA GLY A 85 58.08 24.12 42.75
C GLY A 85 58.05 24.97 41.47
N SER A 86 57.75 26.26 41.62
CA SER A 86 57.68 27.22 40.51
C SER A 86 59.09 27.63 40.06
N PHE A 87 59.42 27.38 38.79
CA PHE A 87 60.67 27.88 38.21
C PHE A 87 60.74 29.41 38.19
N GLN A 88 59.59 30.08 38.09
CA GLN A 88 59.49 31.54 38.20
C GLN A 88 59.86 32.03 39.61
N ASP A 89 59.41 31.34 40.65
CA ASP A 89 59.69 31.71 42.04
C ASP A 89 61.17 31.50 42.36
N LEU A 90 61.73 30.37 41.93
CA LEU A 90 63.16 30.08 42.07
C LEU A 90 64.02 31.10 41.29
N ALA A 91 63.61 31.49 40.08
CA ALA A 91 64.29 32.52 39.32
C ALA A 91 64.26 33.89 40.04
N ALA A 92 63.13 34.24 40.67
CA ALA A 92 63.01 35.47 41.45
C ALA A 92 63.88 35.46 42.72
N GLU A 93 63.98 34.32 43.41
CA GLU A 93 64.88 34.15 44.56
C GLU A 93 66.36 34.30 44.18
N LEU A 94 66.78 33.72 43.04
CA LEU A 94 68.14 33.86 42.52
C LEU A 94 68.48 35.32 42.20
N GLU A 95 67.54 36.07 41.62
CA GLU A 95 67.73 37.51 41.36
C GLU A 95 67.84 38.34 42.64
N GLN A 96 67.03 38.03 43.67
CA GLN A 96 67.14 38.68 44.97
C GLN A 96 68.46 38.38 45.68
N LEU A 97 69.00 37.17 45.49
CA LEU A 97 70.32 36.79 46.00
C LEU A 97 71.43 37.51 45.23
N ALA A 98 71.31 37.61 43.90
CA ALA A 98 72.26 38.30 43.04
C ALA A 98 72.47 39.77 43.43
N ASP A 99 71.42 40.45 43.92
CA ASP A 99 71.52 41.85 44.35
C ASP A 99 72.29 42.06 45.67
N LYS A 100 72.58 40.98 46.41
CA LYS A 100 73.35 41.01 47.68
C LYS A 100 74.80 40.57 47.53
N GLU A 101 75.18 40.06 46.36
CA GLU A 101 76.48 39.44 46.09
C GLU A 101 77.43 40.33 45.25
N GLY A 102 78.70 39.92 45.14
CA GLY A 102 79.71 40.60 44.32
C GLY A 102 79.49 40.43 42.80
N VAL A 103 80.09 41.33 42.00
CA VAL A 103 79.83 41.48 40.54
C VAL A 103 79.94 40.16 39.74
N GLY A 104 80.89 39.27 40.04
CA GLY A 104 80.99 38.00 39.31
C GLY A 104 79.84 37.04 39.59
N VAL A 105 79.48 36.88 40.87
CA VAL A 105 78.42 35.96 41.32
C VAL A 105 77.03 36.48 40.94
N LYS A 106 76.87 37.81 40.92
CA LYS A 106 75.64 38.48 40.50
C LYS A 106 75.25 38.15 39.06
N GLU A 107 76.21 38.21 38.15
CA GLU A 107 75.99 37.97 36.73
C GLU A 107 75.62 36.51 36.45
N ASP A 108 76.28 35.56 37.12
CA ASP A 108 75.99 34.13 37.01
C ASP A 108 74.58 33.79 37.56
N LEU A 109 74.21 34.31 38.73
CA LEU A 109 72.88 34.10 39.33
C LEU A 109 71.77 34.66 38.44
N LYS A 110 71.98 35.82 37.80
CA LYS A 110 71.02 36.38 36.83
C LYS A 110 70.94 35.56 35.55
N ALA A 111 72.06 35.03 35.06
CA ALA A 111 72.06 34.15 33.90
C ALA A 111 71.28 32.85 34.17
N ASP A 112 71.46 32.25 35.35
CA ASP A 112 70.74 31.04 35.74
C ASP A 112 69.25 31.30 35.99
N ALA A 113 68.87 32.44 36.57
CA ALA A 113 67.48 32.88 36.65
C ALA A 113 66.86 33.05 35.25
N GLY A 114 67.62 33.57 34.28
CA GLY A 114 67.21 33.64 32.87
C GLY A 114 66.93 32.27 32.26
N LYS A 115 67.84 31.30 32.46
CA LYS A 115 67.67 29.91 31.99
C LYS A 115 66.45 29.24 32.60
N LEU A 116 66.17 29.44 33.89
CA LEU A 116 64.99 28.88 34.56
C LEU A 116 63.69 29.39 33.93
N ARG A 117 63.61 30.68 33.56
CA ARG A 117 62.43 31.23 32.88
C ARG A 117 62.28 30.73 31.45
N GLU A 118 63.38 30.50 30.74
CA GLU A 118 63.34 29.90 29.41
C GLU A 118 62.85 28.45 29.47
N LEU A 119 63.35 27.68 30.44
CA LEU A 119 62.93 26.30 30.68
C LEU A 119 61.45 26.20 31.09
N ASP A 120 60.96 27.13 31.92
CA ASP A 120 59.54 27.23 32.29
C ASP A 120 58.65 27.48 31.05
N LYS A 121 59.06 28.39 30.16
CA LYS A 121 58.35 28.66 28.90
C LYS A 121 58.34 27.44 27.98
N GLU A 122 59.49 26.81 27.78
CA GLU A 122 59.58 25.58 26.96
C GLU A 122 58.70 24.48 27.53
N MET A 123 58.70 24.32 28.85
CA MET A 123 57.91 23.32 29.53
C MET A 123 56.40 23.58 29.37
N GLN A 124 55.97 24.83 29.52
CA GLN A 124 54.56 25.19 29.37
C GLN A 124 54.09 25.04 27.92
N MET A 125 54.93 25.37 26.94
CA MET A 125 54.63 25.17 25.52
C MET A 125 54.56 23.69 25.14
N ASN A 126 55.46 22.85 25.67
CA ASN A 126 55.58 21.46 25.25
C ASN A 126 54.66 20.50 26.01
N PHE A 127 54.36 20.75 27.29
CA PHE A 127 53.64 19.79 28.14
C PHE A 127 52.20 20.17 28.47
N SER A 128 51.85 21.46 28.57
CA SER A 128 50.49 21.83 29.03
C SER A 128 49.39 21.33 28.09
N GLY A 129 49.57 21.47 26.77
CA GLY A 129 48.63 21.02 25.76
C GLY A 129 48.43 19.50 25.73
N PRO A 130 49.51 18.69 25.65
CA PRO A 130 49.42 17.23 25.71
C PRO A 130 48.85 16.68 27.01
N LEU A 131 49.19 17.27 28.17
CA LEU A 131 48.65 16.83 29.47
C LEU A 131 47.14 17.12 29.57
N GLN A 132 46.71 18.31 29.14
CA GLN A 132 45.29 18.65 29.08
C GLN A 132 44.53 17.73 28.12
N SER A 133 45.08 17.50 26.92
CA SER A 133 44.51 16.56 25.95
C SER A 133 44.41 15.14 26.51
N LEU A 134 45.42 14.67 27.24
CA LEU A 134 45.40 13.35 27.86
C LEU A 134 44.30 13.24 28.92
N LYS A 135 44.15 14.25 29.78
CA LYS A 135 43.08 14.31 30.80
C LYS A 135 41.70 14.25 30.15
N GLU A 136 41.48 15.05 29.10
CA GLU A 136 40.22 15.07 28.35
C GLU A 136 39.94 13.72 27.68
N ASN A 137 40.93 13.13 27.02
CA ASN A 137 40.80 11.82 26.38
C ASN A 137 40.46 10.71 27.38
N ILE A 138 41.07 10.73 28.57
CA ILE A 138 40.73 9.78 29.64
C ILE A 138 39.25 9.93 30.04
N HIS A 139 38.77 11.15 30.27
CA HIS A 139 37.36 11.39 30.62
C HIS A 139 36.39 10.96 29.50
N VAL A 140 36.73 11.22 28.23
CA VAL A 140 35.94 10.79 27.07
C VAL A 140 35.85 9.26 27.00
N VAL A 141 36.97 8.56 27.20
CA VAL A 141 36.99 7.09 27.18
C VAL A 141 36.20 6.51 28.37
N GLN A 142 36.36 7.05 29.57
CA GLN A 142 35.61 6.60 30.76
C GLN A 142 34.11 6.79 30.60
N SER A 143 33.68 7.99 30.19
CA SER A 143 32.26 8.28 29.98
C SER A 143 31.66 7.49 28.81
N GLY A 144 32.39 7.37 27.70
CA GLY A 144 31.97 6.60 26.52
C GLY A 144 31.80 5.11 26.82
N ALA A 145 32.71 4.51 27.59
CA ALA A 145 32.61 3.11 27.99
C ALA A 145 31.44 2.84 28.95
N ALA A 146 31.22 3.72 29.94
CA ALA A 146 30.07 3.63 30.83
C ALA A 146 28.75 3.77 30.06
N GLN A 147 28.71 4.70 29.10
CA GLN A 147 27.56 4.90 28.22
C GLN A 147 27.31 3.68 27.32
N LEU A 148 28.36 3.06 26.79
CA LEU A 148 28.25 1.84 25.97
C LEU A 148 27.61 0.70 26.76
N GLU A 149 28.02 0.47 28.00
CA GLU A 149 27.42 -0.56 28.85
C GLU A 149 25.95 -0.25 29.15
N ALA A 150 25.64 1.00 29.51
CA ALA A 150 24.27 1.43 29.78
C ALA A 150 23.36 1.29 28.56
N GLN A 151 23.81 1.71 27.38
CA GLN A 151 23.06 1.58 26.13
C GLN A 151 22.88 0.12 25.72
N THR A 152 23.90 -0.71 25.92
CA THR A 152 23.81 -2.16 25.64
C THR A 152 22.74 -2.81 26.53
N LYS A 153 22.72 -2.51 27.83
CA LYS A 153 21.68 -3.01 28.76
C LYS A 153 20.30 -2.53 28.33
N ALA A 154 20.13 -1.24 28.07
CA ALA A 154 18.84 -0.68 27.64
C ALA A 154 18.35 -1.31 26.32
N ALA A 155 19.24 -1.57 25.36
CA ALA A 155 18.89 -2.24 24.10
C ALA A 155 18.45 -3.69 24.33
N LEU A 156 19.15 -4.42 25.22
CA LEU A 156 18.78 -5.79 25.58
C LEU A 156 17.45 -5.86 26.32
N ASP A 157 17.18 -4.91 27.21
CA ASP A 157 15.89 -4.81 27.92
C ASP A 157 14.76 -4.53 26.94
N LYS A 158 14.96 -3.59 26.02
CA LYS A 158 13.98 -3.30 24.95
C LYS A 158 13.74 -4.51 24.05
N ALA A 159 14.79 -5.27 23.74
CA ALA A 159 14.67 -6.51 22.98
C ALA A 159 13.90 -7.59 23.77
N SER A 160 14.07 -7.68 25.09
CA SER A 160 13.26 -8.58 25.96
C SER A 160 11.79 -8.18 25.98
N GLN A 161 11.48 -6.90 26.20
CA GLN A 161 10.11 -6.39 26.19
C GLN A 161 9.43 -6.63 24.84
N THR A 162 10.19 -6.47 23.74
CA THR A 162 9.69 -6.74 22.39
C THR A 162 9.42 -8.23 22.19
N GLN A 163 10.30 -9.11 22.67
CA GLN A 163 10.09 -10.56 22.64
C GLN A 163 8.82 -10.95 23.40
N GLU A 164 8.64 -10.45 24.62
CA GLU A 164 7.43 -10.71 25.43
C GLU A 164 6.15 -10.19 24.76
N PHE A 165 6.21 -9.01 24.15
CA PHE A 165 5.09 -8.47 23.38
C PHE A 165 4.74 -9.36 22.19
N LEU A 166 5.74 -9.81 21.43
CA LEU A 166 5.53 -10.71 20.29
C LEU A 166 4.93 -12.04 20.75
N ASP A 167 5.46 -12.64 21.82
CA ASP A 167 4.98 -13.92 22.35
C ASP A 167 3.52 -13.83 22.86
N ARG A 168 3.11 -12.67 23.40
CA ARG A 168 1.76 -12.46 23.93
C ARG A 168 0.75 -12.00 22.89
N GLU A 169 1.10 -11.00 22.08
CA GLU A 169 0.14 -10.27 21.26
C GLU A 169 0.13 -10.71 19.80
N MET A 170 1.19 -11.35 19.29
CA MET A 170 1.30 -11.59 17.85
C MET A 170 0.18 -12.48 17.32
N THR A 171 -0.21 -13.52 18.06
CA THR A 171 -1.34 -14.38 17.70
C THR A 171 -2.64 -13.58 17.62
N ASN A 172 -2.87 -12.67 18.58
CA ASN A 172 -4.06 -11.81 18.60
C ASN A 172 -4.05 -10.80 17.45
N ILE A 173 -2.91 -10.19 17.16
CA ILE A 173 -2.74 -9.25 16.05
C ILE A 173 -3.05 -9.95 14.73
N ILE A 174 -2.46 -11.12 14.47
CA ILE A 174 -2.71 -11.85 13.23
C ILE A 174 -4.18 -12.28 13.14
N LYS A 175 -4.77 -12.74 14.25
CA LYS A 175 -6.20 -13.09 14.30
C LYS A 175 -7.07 -11.89 13.92
N ASN A 176 -6.82 -10.72 14.51
CA ASN A 176 -7.58 -9.50 14.26
C ASN A 176 -7.39 -8.97 12.84
N GLU A 177 -6.15 -8.90 12.34
CA GLU A 177 -5.88 -8.44 10.97
C GLU A 177 -6.48 -9.37 9.92
N THR A 178 -6.42 -10.67 10.16
CA THR A 178 -7.02 -11.65 9.26
C THR A 178 -8.55 -11.59 9.32
N TRP A 179 -9.15 -11.32 10.49
CA TRP A 179 -10.58 -11.04 10.62
C TRP A 179 -10.99 -9.78 9.84
N ALA A 180 -10.25 -8.69 10.00
CA ALA A 180 -10.51 -7.45 9.27
C ALA A 180 -10.38 -7.63 7.74
N PHE A 181 -9.45 -8.47 7.29
CA PHE A 181 -9.35 -8.85 5.88
C PHE A 181 -10.57 -9.65 5.42
N LEU A 182 -11.01 -10.63 6.23
CA LEU A 182 -12.18 -11.44 5.92
C LEU A 182 -13.46 -10.59 5.83
N GLU A 183 -13.66 -9.67 6.77
CA GLU A 183 -14.80 -8.76 6.79
C GLU A 183 -14.87 -7.92 5.50
N LYS A 184 -13.72 -7.41 5.03
CA LYS A 184 -13.65 -6.72 3.74
C LYS A 184 -14.02 -7.61 2.57
N LEU A 185 -13.59 -8.87 2.56
CA LEU A 185 -13.97 -9.80 1.49
C LEU A 185 -15.49 -10.05 1.47
N LEU A 186 -16.09 -10.24 2.65
CA LEU A 186 -17.54 -10.44 2.78
C LEU A 186 -18.31 -9.20 2.31
N ASP A 187 -17.85 -8.00 2.68
CA ASP A 187 -18.42 -6.72 2.22
C ASP A 187 -18.37 -6.57 0.69
N PHE A 188 -17.30 -7.03 0.03
CA PHE A 188 -17.24 -7.09 -1.43
C PHE A 188 -18.32 -8.00 -2.03
N PHE A 189 -18.56 -9.18 -1.45
CA PHE A 189 -19.61 -10.10 -1.92
C PHE A 189 -21.01 -9.52 -1.72
N GLU A 190 -21.27 -8.91 -0.56
CA GLU A 190 -22.54 -8.23 -0.27
C GLU A 190 -22.79 -7.08 -1.25
N THR A 191 -21.78 -6.24 -1.48
CA THR A 191 -21.84 -5.14 -2.44
C THR A 191 -22.09 -5.66 -3.86
N TYR A 192 -21.39 -6.72 -4.27
CA TYR A 192 -21.56 -7.31 -5.60
C TYR A 192 -22.96 -7.89 -5.79
N ILE A 193 -23.51 -8.57 -4.79
CA ILE A 193 -24.88 -9.12 -4.87
C ILE A 193 -25.92 -8.01 -4.92
N SER A 194 -25.75 -6.96 -4.11
CA SER A 194 -26.61 -5.78 -4.16
C SER A 194 -26.60 -5.13 -5.53
N TRP A 195 -25.41 -4.96 -6.12
CA TRP A 195 -25.25 -4.48 -7.49
C TRP A 195 -25.91 -5.41 -8.50
N ALA A 196 -25.72 -6.73 -8.40
CA ALA A 196 -26.29 -7.71 -9.32
C ALA A 196 -27.82 -7.70 -9.27
N LYS A 197 -28.42 -7.63 -8.06
CA LYS A 197 -29.87 -7.47 -7.87
C LYS A 197 -30.38 -6.19 -8.52
N SER A 198 -29.71 -5.05 -8.29
CA SER A 198 -30.10 -3.78 -8.90
C SER A 198 -30.01 -3.83 -10.44
N LYS A 199 -28.96 -4.44 -11.00
CA LYS A 199 -28.80 -4.57 -12.44
C LYS A 199 -29.82 -5.52 -13.06
N LEU A 200 -30.07 -6.68 -12.46
CA LEU A 200 -31.05 -7.65 -12.95
C LEU A 200 -32.47 -7.07 -12.94
N THR A 201 -32.82 -6.29 -11.93
CA THR A 201 -34.17 -5.72 -11.81
C THR A 201 -34.41 -4.47 -12.66
N GLY A 202 -33.36 -3.68 -12.96
CA GLY A 202 -33.51 -2.37 -13.60
C GLY A 202 -32.85 -2.21 -14.98
N ASP A 203 -31.72 -2.86 -15.23
CA ASP A 203 -30.85 -2.52 -16.38
C ASP A 203 -30.62 -3.68 -17.35
N VAL A 204 -30.69 -4.92 -16.87
CA VAL A 204 -30.50 -6.12 -17.70
C VAL A 204 -31.81 -6.47 -18.40
N ALA A 205 -31.68 -6.94 -19.65
CA ALA A 205 -32.80 -7.43 -20.47
C ALA A 205 -33.94 -6.39 -20.59
N ARG A 206 -33.64 -5.21 -21.13
CA ARG A 206 -34.67 -4.20 -21.42
C ARG A 206 -35.57 -4.61 -22.57
N CYS A 207 -36.83 -4.24 -22.49
CA CYS A 207 -37.85 -4.65 -23.44
C CYS A 207 -37.78 -3.98 -24.82
N LYS A 208 -37.18 -2.79 -24.96
CA LYS A 208 -37.32 -1.98 -26.18
C LYS A 208 -36.87 -2.68 -27.46
N PRO A 209 -35.74 -3.42 -27.50
CA PRO A 209 -35.33 -4.15 -28.70
C PRO A 209 -36.36 -5.22 -29.11
N ILE A 210 -36.99 -5.88 -28.12
CA ILE A 210 -37.99 -6.92 -28.37
C ILE A 210 -39.29 -6.28 -28.89
N ALA A 211 -39.74 -5.19 -28.25
CA ALA A 211 -40.92 -4.45 -28.70
C ALA A 211 -40.75 -3.94 -30.14
N GLN A 212 -39.58 -3.35 -30.45
CA GLN A 212 -39.27 -2.88 -31.80
C GLN A 212 -39.26 -4.02 -32.84
N THR A 213 -38.78 -5.20 -32.46
CA THR A 213 -38.77 -6.36 -33.36
C THR A 213 -40.19 -6.82 -33.68
N LEU A 214 -41.07 -6.85 -32.68
CA LEU A 214 -42.48 -7.22 -32.89
C LEU A 214 -43.22 -6.19 -33.74
N ASP A 215 -43.03 -4.89 -33.44
CA ASP A 215 -43.62 -3.80 -34.23
C ASP A 215 -43.16 -3.91 -35.71
N ASN A 216 -41.88 -4.18 -35.96
CA ASN A 216 -41.35 -4.36 -37.31
C ASN A 216 -41.97 -5.57 -38.03
N VAL A 217 -42.15 -6.70 -37.34
CA VAL A 217 -42.78 -7.90 -37.93
C VAL A 217 -44.25 -7.64 -38.25
N GLU A 218 -44.96 -6.93 -37.39
CA GLU A 218 -46.34 -6.50 -37.63
C GLU A 218 -46.41 -5.62 -38.87
N THR A 219 -45.56 -4.58 -38.97
CA THR A 219 -45.48 -3.71 -40.16
C THR A 219 -45.17 -4.50 -41.43
N ILE A 220 -44.19 -5.42 -41.39
CA ILE A 220 -43.87 -6.26 -42.56
C ILE A 220 -45.08 -7.11 -42.98
N THR A 221 -45.77 -7.70 -42.03
CA THR A 221 -46.89 -8.62 -42.32
C THR A 221 -48.10 -7.86 -42.85
N CYS A 222 -48.47 -6.75 -42.21
CA CYS A 222 -49.63 -5.96 -42.61
C CYS A 222 -49.39 -5.20 -43.90
N ASP A 223 -48.35 -4.37 -43.95
CA ASP A 223 -48.17 -3.40 -45.04
C ASP A 223 -47.51 -4.02 -46.28
N TYR A 224 -46.71 -5.07 -46.11
CA TYR A 224 -46.05 -5.71 -47.26
C TYR A 224 -46.74 -6.99 -47.70
N ILE A 225 -47.21 -7.85 -46.78
CA ILE A 225 -47.81 -9.14 -47.19
C ILE A 225 -49.30 -8.96 -47.47
N LEU A 226 -50.08 -8.48 -46.52
CA LEU A 226 -51.55 -8.38 -46.67
C LEU A 226 -51.95 -7.36 -47.73
N ASP A 227 -51.34 -6.18 -47.72
CA ASP A 227 -51.63 -5.16 -48.73
C ASP A 227 -51.20 -5.58 -50.15
N SER A 228 -50.04 -6.25 -50.29
CA SER A 228 -49.64 -6.79 -51.60
C SER A 228 -50.59 -7.87 -52.09
N LEU A 229 -51.10 -8.74 -51.20
CA LEU A 229 -52.11 -9.74 -51.54
C LEU A 229 -53.43 -9.07 -51.94
N ASN A 230 -53.86 -8.04 -51.21
CA ASN A 230 -55.07 -7.28 -51.55
C ASN A 230 -54.94 -6.61 -52.92
N ALA A 231 -53.81 -5.95 -53.21
CA ALA A 231 -53.54 -5.34 -54.50
C ALA A 231 -53.48 -6.39 -55.63
N PHE A 232 -52.87 -7.55 -55.37
CA PHE A 232 -52.83 -8.68 -56.30
C PHE A 232 -54.23 -9.20 -56.63
N TRP A 233 -55.06 -9.47 -55.62
CA TRP A 233 -56.43 -9.94 -55.82
C TRP A 233 -57.32 -8.90 -56.52
N PHE A 234 -57.16 -7.62 -56.20
CA PHE A 234 -57.84 -6.52 -56.88
C PHE A 234 -57.49 -6.47 -58.37
N SER A 235 -56.19 -6.58 -58.70
CA SER A 235 -55.71 -6.62 -60.08
C SER A 235 -56.25 -7.84 -60.85
N LEU A 236 -56.22 -9.04 -60.24
CA LEU A 236 -56.72 -10.27 -60.86
C LEU A 236 -58.24 -10.20 -61.12
N GLY A 237 -59.00 -9.64 -60.17
CA GLY A 237 -60.43 -9.39 -60.35
C GLY A 237 -60.72 -8.46 -61.53
N TRP A 238 -59.92 -7.39 -61.67
CA TRP A 238 -60.03 -6.46 -62.79
C TRP A 238 -59.68 -7.13 -64.13
N CYS A 239 -58.55 -7.85 -64.21
CA CYS A 239 -58.19 -8.61 -65.40
C CYS A 239 -59.29 -9.58 -65.82
N THR A 240 -59.92 -10.27 -64.86
CA THR A 240 -61.02 -11.19 -65.12
C THR A 240 -62.25 -10.45 -65.67
N PHE A 241 -62.59 -9.29 -65.09
CA PHE A 241 -63.71 -8.46 -65.53
C PHE A 241 -63.55 -7.94 -66.97
N PHE A 242 -62.34 -7.55 -67.39
CA PHE A 242 -62.09 -7.08 -68.76
C PHE A 242 -61.88 -8.22 -69.77
N LEU A 243 -61.15 -9.27 -69.39
CA LEU A 243 -60.82 -10.36 -70.32
C LEU A 243 -62.02 -11.24 -70.64
N LEU A 244 -62.93 -11.50 -69.70
CA LEU A 244 -64.10 -12.34 -69.96
C LEU A 244 -64.99 -11.77 -71.09
N PRO A 245 -65.42 -10.49 -71.06
CA PRO A 245 -66.12 -9.87 -72.18
C PRO A 245 -65.28 -9.85 -73.47
N SER A 246 -63.98 -9.51 -73.38
CA SER A 246 -63.10 -9.48 -74.55
C SER A 246 -62.97 -10.84 -75.24
N ILE A 247 -62.90 -11.94 -74.49
CA ILE A 247 -62.86 -13.30 -75.05
C ILE A 247 -64.21 -13.65 -75.71
N ILE A 248 -65.34 -13.33 -75.09
CA ILE A 248 -66.66 -13.56 -75.68
C ILE A 248 -66.81 -12.79 -76.99
N LEU A 249 -66.40 -11.52 -77.02
CA LEU A 249 -66.37 -10.70 -78.22
C LEU A 249 -65.42 -11.27 -79.27
N ALA A 250 -64.20 -11.67 -78.89
CA ALA A 250 -63.22 -12.27 -79.79
C ALA A 250 -63.73 -13.57 -80.42
N VAL A 251 -64.40 -14.44 -79.67
CA VAL A 251 -65.00 -15.69 -80.18
C VAL A 251 -66.16 -15.40 -81.15
N ARG A 252 -67.00 -14.41 -80.83
CA ARG A 252 -68.07 -13.95 -81.73
C ARG A 252 -67.50 -13.36 -83.02
N LEU A 253 -66.45 -12.55 -82.92
CA LEU A 253 -65.77 -11.93 -84.05
C LEU A 253 -65.06 -12.99 -84.92
N ALA A 254 -64.37 -13.95 -84.32
CA ALA A 254 -63.70 -15.05 -85.02
C ALA A 254 -64.70 -15.88 -85.84
N LYS A 255 -65.92 -16.08 -85.33
CA LYS A 255 -66.99 -16.74 -86.07
C LYS A 255 -67.46 -15.91 -87.28
N PHE A 256 -67.46 -14.58 -87.17
CA PHE A 256 -67.73 -13.67 -88.28
C PHE A 256 -66.57 -13.63 -89.29
N TYR A 257 -65.33 -13.53 -88.84
CA TYR A 257 -64.12 -13.56 -89.68
C TYR A 257 -64.01 -14.87 -90.48
N ARG A 258 -64.28 -16.02 -89.85
CA ARG A 258 -64.30 -17.31 -90.56
C ARG A 258 -65.39 -17.39 -91.64
N ARG A 259 -66.49 -16.64 -91.49
CA ARG A 259 -67.53 -16.55 -92.51
C ARG A 259 -67.12 -15.63 -93.68
N MET A 260 -66.28 -14.63 -93.40
CA MET A 260 -65.75 -13.69 -94.39
C MET A 260 -64.69 -14.35 -95.28
N ASP A 261 -63.79 -15.15 -94.69
CA ASP A 261 -62.75 -15.91 -95.42
C ASP A 261 -63.34 -16.96 -96.40
N ILE A 262 -64.50 -17.53 -96.06
CA ILE A 262 -65.23 -18.44 -96.96
C ILE A 262 -65.93 -17.69 -98.10
N ALA A 263 -66.16 -16.38 -97.96
CA ALA A 263 -66.81 -15.55 -98.97
C ALA A 263 -65.84 -14.91 -99.97
N ASP A 264 -64.54 -14.85 -99.67
CA ASP A 264 -63.48 -14.33 -100.58
C ASP A 264 -62.92 -15.39 -101.55
N VAL A 265 -63.54 -16.58 -101.61
CA VAL A 265 -63.33 -17.56 -102.69
C VAL A 265 -64.52 -17.49 -103.64
N TYR A 266 -64.60 -16.41 -104.42
CA TYR A 266 -65.27 -16.36 -105.73
C TYR A 266 -64.75 -15.19 -106.57
#